data_AF-A0A7S1QFH7-F1
#
_entry.id   AF-A0A7S1QFH7-F1
#
_cell.length_a   1.000
_cell.length_b   1.000
_cell.length_c   1.000
_cell.angle_alpha   90.00
_cell.angle_beta   90.00
_cell.angle_gamma   90.00
#
_symmetry.space_group_name_H-M   'P 1'
#
loop_
_entity.id
_entity.type
_entity.pdbx_description
1 polymer ?
#
loop_
_entity_poly.entity_id
_entity_poly.type
_entity_poly.pdbx_seq_one_letter_code
_entity_poly.pdbx_strand_id
1 'polypeptide(L)'
;EEDTAAKELVAKDAAAAEDAAEEAAEKEEANEFVATRGGAFGRALEKRAMAVVRGGYFLECLERGRPFAHRAKIEEEAPEAIFEGAEAARRWYEKGHKFLLVVSYCWLSKEHPDPQMFYLPYLKAVIEGMASTYETSGIDEVGVILDYASLYQEPRTERQLESFRECLRLLGVPYGHRSVTAVRLVGVPAGERRTYDDRGWTKFESDVIASKPPAPGPGGWMNALTCSSSIRTSLDTMSKCRRRPLATPSRFRAEMEERRRRAVEKGVDLFTNGKDRAFLEDIYAETFAMVAESTVVLDFRGKSIGDSGVDQLSEALERFGQLAVLLVGGNGITEA
;
A
#
# COMPACT_ATOMS: atom_id res chain seq x y z
N GLU A 1 -29.51 -42.67 10.61
CA GLU A 1 -28.85 -42.59 9.29
C GLU A 1 -28.72 -41.16 8.80
N GLU A 2 -29.77 -40.32 8.83
CA GLU A 2 -29.68 -38.89 8.46
C GLU A 2 -28.66 -38.05 9.26
N ASP A 3 -28.55 -38.27 10.58
CA ASP A 3 -27.62 -37.52 11.45
C ASP A 3 -26.14 -37.94 11.25
N THR A 4 -25.89 -39.10 10.65
CA THR A 4 -24.53 -39.60 10.36
C THR A 4 -24.00 -39.03 9.05
N ALA A 5 -24.86 -38.95 8.02
CA ALA A 5 -24.52 -38.37 6.72
C ALA A 5 -24.25 -36.84 6.82
N ALA A 6 -25.00 -36.11 7.64
CA ALA A 6 -24.77 -34.68 7.87
C ALA A 6 -23.43 -34.42 8.59
N LYS A 7 -23.06 -35.27 9.55
CA LYS A 7 -21.76 -35.18 10.25
C LYS A 7 -20.58 -35.54 9.36
N GLU A 8 -20.73 -36.54 8.48
CA GLU A 8 -19.71 -36.89 7.48
C GLU A 8 -19.51 -35.80 6.42
N LEU A 9 -20.58 -35.10 6.02
CA LEU A 9 -20.50 -33.96 5.09
C LEU A 9 -19.77 -32.77 5.72
N VAL A 10 -20.12 -32.40 6.97
CA VAL A 10 -19.45 -31.32 7.71
C VAL A 10 -17.98 -31.65 7.98
N ALA A 11 -17.64 -32.91 8.28
CA ALA A 11 -16.26 -33.35 8.47
C ALA A 11 -15.46 -33.33 7.16
N LYS A 12 -16.08 -33.67 6.03
CA LYS A 12 -15.47 -33.55 4.69
C LYS A 12 -15.23 -32.09 4.30
N ASP A 13 -16.19 -31.20 4.56
CA ASP A 13 -16.05 -29.77 4.29
C ASP A 13 -14.95 -29.13 5.17
N ALA A 14 -14.82 -29.60 6.42
CA ALA A 14 -13.76 -29.16 7.32
C ALA A 14 -12.36 -29.65 6.89
N ALA A 15 -12.23 -30.91 6.49
CA ALA A 15 -10.96 -31.47 6.01
C ALA A 15 -10.54 -30.86 4.67
N ALA A 16 -11.48 -30.64 3.74
CA ALA A 16 -11.22 -29.95 2.48
C ALA A 16 -10.82 -28.47 2.70
N ALA A 17 -11.37 -27.82 3.72
CA ALA A 17 -10.96 -26.47 4.12
C ALA A 17 -9.55 -26.45 4.76
N GLU A 18 -9.14 -27.51 5.43
CA GLU A 18 -7.81 -27.64 6.05
C GLU A 18 -6.72 -27.91 5.00
N ASP A 19 -6.95 -28.85 4.08
CA ASP A 19 -6.05 -29.12 2.94
C ASP A 19 -5.94 -27.88 2.02
N ALA A 20 -7.05 -27.20 1.75
CA ALA A 20 -7.05 -25.95 0.99
C ALA A 20 -6.33 -24.82 1.73
N ALA A 21 -6.35 -24.80 3.06
CA ALA A 21 -5.61 -23.82 3.87
C ALA A 21 -4.10 -24.09 3.85
N GLU A 22 -3.67 -25.35 3.83
CA GLU A 22 -2.26 -25.73 3.72
C GLU A 22 -1.69 -25.41 2.32
N GLU A 23 -2.42 -25.77 1.24
CA GLU A 23 -2.03 -25.40 -0.13
C GLU A 23 -2.06 -23.87 -0.34
N ALA A 24 -2.99 -23.16 0.32
CA ALA A 24 -3.02 -21.71 0.34
C ALA A 24 -1.79 -21.11 1.04
N ALA A 25 -1.33 -21.72 2.13
CA ALA A 25 -0.18 -21.24 2.89
C ALA A 25 1.11 -21.32 2.06
N GLU A 26 1.35 -22.42 1.34
CA GLU A 26 2.51 -22.57 0.45
C GLU A 26 2.48 -21.56 -0.72
N LYS A 27 1.31 -21.33 -1.32
CA LYS A 27 1.15 -20.32 -2.39
C LYS A 27 1.27 -18.89 -1.86
N GLU A 28 0.80 -18.62 -0.64
CA GLU A 28 1.01 -17.34 0.05
C GLU A 28 2.50 -17.03 0.29
N GLU A 29 3.32 -18.05 0.58
CA GLU A 29 4.78 -17.89 0.73
C GLU A 29 5.50 -17.55 -0.59
N ALA A 30 4.91 -17.86 -1.74
CA ALA A 30 5.42 -17.47 -3.06
C ALA A 30 4.91 -16.10 -3.54
N ASN A 31 3.87 -15.54 -2.90
CA ASN A 31 3.21 -14.31 -3.31
C ASN A 31 3.95 -13.07 -2.81
N GLU A 32 4.42 -12.22 -3.73
CA GLU A 32 5.16 -10.99 -3.43
C GLU A 32 4.40 -9.97 -2.56
N PHE A 33 3.06 -10.05 -2.50
CA PHE A 33 2.22 -9.18 -1.65
C PHE A 33 1.93 -9.76 -0.25
N VAL A 34 2.36 -10.99 0.01
CA VAL A 34 2.07 -11.73 1.25
C VAL A 34 3.35 -12.18 1.94
N ALA A 35 4.28 -12.76 1.18
CA ALA A 35 5.53 -13.31 1.65
C ALA A 35 6.46 -12.22 2.16
N THR A 36 6.73 -12.23 3.47
CA THR A 36 7.68 -11.28 4.06
C THR A 36 9.14 -11.68 3.82
N ARG A 37 9.45 -12.97 3.58
CA ARG A 37 10.82 -13.44 3.36
C ARG A 37 10.98 -14.06 1.99
N GLY A 38 12.18 -13.95 1.41
CA GLY A 38 12.51 -14.59 0.13
C GLY A 38 11.87 -13.95 -1.10
N GLY A 39 10.97 -12.98 -0.95
CA GLY A 39 10.43 -12.15 -2.03
C GLY A 39 11.45 -11.14 -2.59
N ALA A 40 11.17 -10.61 -3.78
CA ALA A 40 11.95 -9.56 -4.41
C ALA A 40 11.97 -8.26 -3.58
N PHE A 41 10.88 -7.94 -2.90
CA PHE A 41 10.76 -6.79 -2.02
C PHE A 41 11.66 -6.93 -0.78
N GLY A 42 11.63 -8.07 -0.10
CA GLY A 42 12.55 -8.34 1.02
C GLY A 42 14.03 -8.20 0.60
N ARG A 43 14.41 -8.79 -0.54
CA ARG A 43 15.76 -8.62 -1.12
C ARG A 43 16.09 -7.17 -1.47
N ALA A 44 15.12 -6.41 -1.97
CA ALA A 44 15.31 -5.00 -2.28
C ALA A 44 15.56 -4.16 -1.02
N LEU A 45 14.93 -4.51 0.11
CA LEU A 45 15.23 -3.92 1.42
C LEU A 45 16.64 -4.30 1.90
N GLU A 46 16.99 -5.60 1.84
CA GLU A 46 18.31 -6.11 2.27
C GLU A 46 19.47 -5.41 1.53
N LYS A 47 19.33 -5.25 0.21
CA LYS A 47 20.32 -4.57 -0.64
C LYS A 47 20.27 -3.04 -0.53
N ARG A 48 19.30 -2.49 0.20
CA ARG A 48 18.99 -1.06 0.22
C ARG A 48 18.72 -0.52 -1.19
N ALA A 49 18.19 -1.35 -2.09
CA ALA A 49 17.71 -0.86 -3.38
C ALA A 49 16.57 0.14 -3.14
N MET A 50 15.64 -0.19 -2.24
CA MET A 50 14.63 0.73 -1.71
C MET A 50 15.04 1.14 -0.28
N ALA A 51 15.36 2.41 -0.06
CA ALA A 51 15.80 2.88 1.24
C ALA A 51 14.62 3.00 2.22
N VAL A 52 14.79 2.45 3.42
CA VAL A 52 13.85 2.62 4.53
C VAL A 52 14.39 3.73 5.42
N VAL A 53 13.68 4.84 5.46
CA VAL A 53 14.06 6.02 6.24
C VAL A 53 13.48 5.90 7.65
N ARG A 54 14.26 6.22 8.66
CA ARG A 54 13.85 6.25 10.07
C ARG A 54 12.74 7.28 10.27
N GLY A 55 11.68 6.91 10.98
CA GLY A 55 10.61 7.84 11.34
C GLY A 55 11.12 9.11 12.02
N GLY A 56 12.12 8.98 12.89
CA GLY A 56 12.74 10.11 13.60
C GLY A 56 13.30 11.20 12.68
N TYR A 57 13.75 10.86 11.48
CA TYR A 57 14.26 11.84 10.50
C TYR A 57 13.18 12.85 10.08
N PHE A 58 11.96 12.37 9.80
CA PHE A 58 10.85 13.25 9.41
C PHE A 58 10.38 14.13 10.57
N LEU A 59 10.42 13.60 11.80
CA LEU A 59 10.12 14.36 13.02
C LEU A 59 11.13 15.49 13.20
N GLU A 60 12.42 15.19 13.07
CA GLU A 60 13.49 16.18 13.17
C GLU A 60 13.38 17.25 12.08
N CYS A 61 13.04 16.87 10.84
CA CYS A 61 12.81 17.82 9.75
C CYS A 61 11.72 18.83 10.11
N LEU A 62 10.60 18.36 10.65
CA LEU A 62 9.51 19.23 11.10
C LEU A 62 9.92 20.13 12.26
N GLU A 63 10.60 19.57 13.27
CA GLU A 63 11.09 20.33 14.43
C GLU A 63 12.07 21.44 14.05
N ARG A 64 12.94 21.17 13.07
CA ARG A 64 13.91 22.14 12.54
C ARG A 64 13.31 23.07 11.48
N GLY A 65 12.03 22.91 11.13
CA GLY A 65 11.36 23.73 10.13
C GLY A 65 11.99 23.63 8.73
N ARG A 66 12.46 22.44 8.35
CA ARG A 66 13.05 22.17 7.02
C ARG A 66 12.30 21.04 6.28
N PRO A 67 12.15 21.12 4.95
CA PRO A 67 11.70 19.98 4.16
C PRO A 67 12.65 18.78 4.30
N PHE A 68 12.11 17.57 4.18
CA PHE A 68 12.92 16.35 4.11
C PHE A 68 13.73 16.32 2.80
N ALA A 69 14.90 15.68 2.81
CA ALA A 69 15.75 15.62 1.62
C ALA A 69 15.40 14.42 0.72
N HIS A 70 15.84 14.45 -0.54
CA HIS A 70 15.83 13.26 -1.37
C HIS A 70 16.90 12.26 -0.90
N ARG A 71 16.73 10.99 -1.27
CA ARG A 71 17.60 9.89 -0.84
C ARG A 71 19.10 10.21 -0.84
N ALA A 72 19.67 10.60 -1.98
CA ALA A 72 21.11 10.83 -2.10
C ALA A 72 21.65 11.89 -1.14
N LYS A 73 20.86 12.92 -0.84
CA LYS A 73 21.23 13.97 0.11
C LYS A 73 21.08 13.51 1.56
N ILE A 74 20.11 12.64 1.85
CA ILE A 74 20.05 11.97 3.17
C ILE A 74 21.30 11.11 3.37
N GLU A 75 21.70 10.32 2.38
CA GLU A 75 22.91 9.49 2.45
C GLU A 75 24.19 10.31 2.67
N GLU A 76 24.23 11.54 2.17
CA GLU A 76 25.37 12.46 2.34
C GLU A 76 25.35 13.18 3.70
N GLU A 77 24.21 13.77 4.08
CA GLU A 77 24.13 14.70 5.22
C GLU A 77 23.67 14.04 6.54
N ALA A 78 22.95 12.92 6.47
CA ALA A 78 22.38 12.22 7.62
C ALA A 78 22.26 10.70 7.34
N PRO A 79 23.37 9.99 7.06
CA PRO A 79 23.34 8.58 6.68
C PRO A 79 22.64 7.69 7.72
N GLU A 80 22.71 8.06 9.01
CA GLU A 80 22.04 7.37 10.12
C GLU A 80 20.52 7.42 10.03
N ALA A 81 19.95 8.37 9.29
CA ALA A 81 18.52 8.49 9.04
C ALA A 81 17.98 7.37 8.14
N ILE A 82 18.85 6.57 7.51
CA ILE A 82 18.45 5.41 6.70
C ILE A 82 18.85 4.14 7.46
N PHE A 83 17.92 3.20 7.57
CA PHE A 83 18.25 1.89 8.13
C PHE A 83 19.28 1.16 7.28
N GLU A 84 20.19 0.44 7.93
CA GLU A 84 20.99 -0.57 7.26
C GLU A 84 20.05 -1.62 6.62
N GLY A 85 20.32 -2.02 5.37
CA GLY A 85 19.38 -2.82 4.58
C GLY A 85 18.98 -4.14 5.25
N ALA A 86 19.96 -4.87 5.78
CA ALA A 86 19.73 -6.11 6.53
C ALA A 86 18.94 -5.86 7.84
N GLU A 87 19.14 -4.71 8.50
CA GLU A 87 18.39 -4.34 9.70
C GLU A 87 16.92 -4.04 9.36
N ALA A 88 16.67 -3.21 8.33
CA ALA A 88 15.33 -2.89 7.86
C ALA A 88 14.56 -4.14 7.45
N ALA A 89 15.19 -5.02 6.66
CA ALA A 89 14.59 -6.28 6.25
C ALA A 89 14.27 -7.16 7.46
N ARG A 90 15.22 -7.36 8.38
CA ARG A 90 15.01 -8.17 9.60
C ARG A 90 13.85 -7.63 10.45
N ARG A 91 13.82 -6.31 10.72
CA ARG A 91 12.74 -5.68 11.48
C ARG A 91 11.39 -5.86 10.78
N TRP A 92 11.36 -5.73 9.46
CA TRP A 92 10.15 -5.97 8.68
C TRP A 92 9.71 -7.44 8.73
N TYR A 93 10.63 -8.40 8.64
CA TYR A 93 10.32 -9.83 8.76
C TYR A 93 9.71 -10.18 10.12
N GLU A 94 10.19 -9.55 11.19
CA GLU A 94 9.75 -9.83 12.57
C GLU A 94 8.48 -9.07 12.95
N LYS A 95 8.31 -7.84 12.46
CA LYS A 95 7.28 -6.91 12.95
C LYS A 95 6.25 -6.53 11.91
N GLY A 96 6.54 -6.74 10.62
CA GLY A 96 5.64 -6.50 9.50
C GLY A 96 5.04 -5.09 9.51
N HIS A 97 3.71 -5.05 9.47
CA HIS A 97 2.92 -3.81 9.36
C HIS A 97 3.11 -2.87 10.55
N LYS A 98 3.58 -3.37 11.70
CA LYS A 98 3.83 -2.56 12.89
C LYS A 98 5.10 -1.70 12.76
N PHE A 99 6.03 -2.12 11.89
CA PHE A 99 7.31 -1.45 11.68
C PHE A 99 7.34 -0.63 10.40
N LEU A 100 6.96 -1.22 9.26
CA LEU A 100 7.20 -0.63 7.95
C LEU A 100 5.97 0.11 7.42
N LEU A 101 6.16 1.38 7.06
CA LEU A 101 5.18 2.27 6.47
C LEU A 101 5.53 2.52 5.00
N VAL A 102 4.52 2.67 4.14
CA VAL A 102 4.66 3.32 2.83
C VAL A 102 3.69 4.50 2.72
N VAL A 103 4.16 5.61 2.17
CA VAL A 103 3.37 6.84 2.06
C VAL A 103 2.99 7.11 0.61
N SER A 104 1.69 7.28 0.38
CA SER A 104 1.10 7.79 -0.86
C SER A 104 0.64 9.22 -0.61
N TYR A 105 1.11 10.17 -1.42
CA TYR A 105 0.88 11.60 -1.23
C TYR A 105 1.06 12.36 -2.54
N CYS A 106 0.66 13.63 -2.57
CA CYS A 106 0.80 14.44 -3.77
C CYS A 106 2.14 15.16 -3.80
N TRP A 107 2.85 15.07 -4.93
CA TRP A 107 3.88 16.05 -5.26
C TRP A 107 3.23 17.43 -5.48
N LEU A 108 3.62 18.41 -4.65
CA LEU A 108 3.13 19.80 -4.67
C LEU A 108 3.98 20.73 -5.54
N SER A 109 5.24 20.38 -5.80
CA SER A 109 6.06 21.02 -6.84
C SER A 109 6.87 19.99 -7.61
N LYS A 110 7.53 20.42 -8.69
CA LYS A 110 8.37 19.55 -9.52
C LYS A 110 9.71 19.24 -8.83
N GLU A 111 10.25 20.20 -8.10
CA GLU A 111 11.57 20.12 -7.47
C GLU A 111 11.52 19.38 -6.14
N HIS A 112 10.44 19.55 -5.37
CA HIS A 112 10.26 18.93 -4.08
C HIS A 112 8.79 18.59 -3.86
N PRO A 113 8.45 17.40 -3.36
CA PRO A 113 7.06 16.99 -3.26
C PRO A 113 6.31 17.69 -2.12
N ASP A 114 7.01 18.19 -1.09
CA ASP A 114 6.45 18.91 0.05
C ASP A 114 7.27 20.17 0.46
N PRO A 115 7.39 21.19 -0.42
CA PRO A 115 8.35 22.28 -0.24
C PRO A 115 8.03 23.18 0.97
N GLN A 116 6.77 23.17 1.41
CA GLN A 116 6.26 23.98 2.52
C GLN A 116 5.93 23.12 3.75
N MET A 117 6.36 21.85 3.76
CA MET A 117 6.15 20.92 4.86
C MET A 117 4.67 20.72 5.23
N PHE A 118 3.78 20.78 4.24
CA PHE A 118 2.35 20.56 4.45
C PHE A 118 2.08 19.13 4.95
N TYR A 119 2.81 18.13 4.46
CA TYR A 119 2.58 16.72 4.83
C TYR A 119 3.31 16.31 6.10
N LEU A 120 4.45 16.92 6.42
CA LEU A 120 5.25 16.56 7.60
C LEU A 120 4.42 16.50 8.92
N PRO A 121 3.50 17.44 9.23
CA PRO A 121 2.64 17.34 10.41
C PRO A 121 1.73 16.11 10.41
N TYR A 122 1.21 15.71 9.25
CA TYR A 122 0.39 14.50 9.12
C TYR A 122 1.23 13.24 9.25
N LEU A 123 2.42 13.23 8.62
CA LEU A 123 3.36 12.14 8.73
C LEU A 123 3.82 11.95 10.19
N LYS A 124 4.09 13.04 10.92
CA LYS A 124 4.36 13.02 12.36
C LYS A 124 3.24 12.35 13.15
N ALA A 125 1.98 12.77 12.93
CA ALA A 125 0.84 12.19 13.62
C ALA A 125 0.71 10.68 13.37
N VAL A 126 1.00 10.21 12.15
CA VAL A 126 0.99 8.79 11.82
C VAL A 126 2.16 8.05 12.48
N ILE A 127 3.38 8.59 12.40
CA ILE A 127 4.58 7.97 12.99
C ILE A 127 4.43 7.81 14.50
N GLU A 128 4.02 8.87 15.21
CA GLU A 128 3.81 8.82 16.66
C GLU A 128 2.62 7.94 17.04
N GLY A 129 1.54 8.00 16.26
CA GLY A 129 0.39 7.13 16.45
C GLY A 129 0.76 5.65 16.32
N MET A 130 1.61 5.31 15.35
CA MET A 130 2.09 3.94 15.14
C MET A 130 2.98 3.49 16.29
N ALA A 131 3.96 4.31 16.68
CA ALA A 131 4.86 4.02 17.79
C ALA A 131 4.07 3.80 19.09
N SER A 132 3.10 4.68 19.40
CA SER A 132 2.25 4.54 20.59
C SER A 132 1.34 3.30 20.53
N THR A 133 0.75 3.02 19.36
CA THR A 133 -0.15 1.86 19.19
C THR A 133 0.58 0.52 19.35
N TYR A 134 1.86 0.47 18.98
CA TYR A 134 2.65 -0.75 18.97
C TYR A 134 3.84 -0.74 19.94
N GLU A 135 3.85 0.16 20.93
CA GLU A 135 4.89 0.29 21.95
C GLU A 135 5.15 -1.06 22.66
N THR A 136 4.08 -1.75 23.07
CA THR A 136 4.14 -3.08 23.71
C THR A 136 4.63 -4.19 22.79
N SER A 137 4.68 -3.95 21.47
CA SER A 137 5.27 -4.88 20.49
C SER A 137 6.79 -4.68 20.33
N GLY A 138 7.42 -3.81 21.12
CA GLY A 138 8.84 -3.50 21.06
C GLY A 138 9.22 -2.70 19.82
N ILE A 139 8.31 -1.83 19.35
CA ILE A 139 8.57 -0.90 18.24
C ILE A 139 9.01 0.42 18.88
N ASP A 140 10.32 0.63 18.91
CA ASP A 140 10.95 1.90 19.31
C ASP A 140 10.97 2.91 18.17
N GLU A 141 11.08 2.42 16.94
CA GLU A 141 11.14 3.24 15.73
C GLU A 141 10.52 2.53 14.53
N VAL A 142 9.77 3.31 13.74
CA VAL A 142 9.17 2.85 12.48
C VAL A 142 10.09 3.13 11.29
N GLY A 143 10.01 2.28 10.28
CA GLY A 143 10.62 2.50 8.98
C GLY A 143 9.61 3.11 8.01
N VAL A 144 10.02 4.09 7.22
CA VAL A 144 9.17 4.80 6.26
C VAL A 144 9.74 4.66 4.87
N ILE A 145 8.91 4.17 3.95
CA ILE A 145 9.13 4.24 2.50
C ILE A 145 8.33 5.43 1.98
N LEU A 146 9.04 6.44 1.49
CA LEU A 146 8.48 7.64 0.89
C LEU A 146 9.27 7.90 -0.39
N ASP A 147 8.62 7.80 -1.55
CA ASP A 147 9.25 7.71 -2.88
C ASP A 147 10.45 8.65 -3.09
N TYR A 148 10.31 9.94 -2.75
CA TYR A 148 11.35 10.96 -2.88
C TYR A 148 12.57 10.71 -2.00
N ALA A 149 12.36 10.23 -0.77
CA ALA A 149 13.39 9.94 0.21
C ALA A 149 13.94 8.50 0.11
N SER A 150 13.19 7.59 -0.50
CA SER A 150 13.48 6.15 -0.57
C SER A 150 14.08 5.70 -1.91
N LEU A 151 13.80 6.43 -3.00
CA LEU A 151 14.33 6.16 -4.33
C LEU A 151 15.27 7.30 -4.76
N TYR A 152 16.26 6.97 -5.59
CA TYR A 152 17.15 7.98 -6.16
C TYR A 152 16.41 8.88 -7.15
N GLN A 153 16.59 10.20 -7.00
CA GLN A 153 16.05 11.23 -7.89
C GLN A 153 17.08 11.64 -8.94
N GLU A 154 16.66 12.32 -10.00
CA GLU A 154 17.60 12.89 -10.98
C GLU A 154 18.36 14.09 -10.40
N PRO A 155 19.65 14.30 -10.74
CA PRO A 155 20.48 13.45 -11.61
C PRO A 155 20.97 12.18 -10.91
N ARG A 156 20.91 11.04 -11.60
CA ARG A 156 21.37 9.74 -11.08
C ARG A 156 22.75 9.35 -11.62
N THR A 157 23.60 8.77 -10.77
CA THR A 157 24.76 7.99 -11.24
C THR A 157 24.31 6.65 -11.85
N GLU A 158 25.19 5.95 -12.57
CA GLU A 158 24.85 4.64 -13.18
C GLU A 158 24.34 3.63 -12.14
N ARG A 159 25.02 3.53 -11.00
CA ARG A 159 24.61 2.67 -9.87
C ARG A 159 23.25 3.08 -9.30
N GLN A 160 22.99 4.38 -9.18
CA GLN A 160 21.70 4.89 -8.70
C GLN A 160 20.58 4.60 -9.70
N LEU A 161 20.87 4.67 -11.00
CA LEU A 161 19.91 4.34 -12.06
C LEU A 161 19.56 2.84 -12.07
N GLU A 162 20.53 1.95 -11.86
CA GLU A 162 20.28 0.52 -11.69
C GLU A 162 19.38 0.24 -10.48
N SER A 163 19.71 0.82 -9.33
CA SER A 163 18.88 0.72 -8.11
C SER A 163 17.48 1.29 -8.33
N PHE A 164 17.35 2.42 -9.01
CA PHE A 164 16.05 3.02 -9.32
C PHE A 164 15.20 2.11 -10.21
N ARG A 165 15.79 1.49 -11.24
CA ARG A 165 15.09 0.55 -12.14
C ARG A 165 14.62 -0.71 -11.42
N GLU A 166 15.43 -1.24 -10.50
CA GLU A 166 15.04 -2.36 -9.65
C GLU A 166 13.80 -2.00 -8.80
N CYS A 167 13.83 -0.84 -8.14
CA CYS A 167 12.71 -0.38 -7.32
C CYS A 167 11.44 -0.03 -8.10
N LEU A 168 11.58 0.54 -9.29
CA LEU A 168 10.44 0.98 -10.07
C LEU A 168 9.50 -0.18 -10.42
N ARG A 169 10.05 -1.38 -10.66
CA ARG A 169 9.25 -2.60 -10.89
C ARG A 169 8.56 -3.12 -9.64
N LEU A 170 9.10 -2.80 -8.47
CA LEU A 170 8.57 -3.22 -7.17
C LEU A 170 7.69 -2.16 -6.51
N LEU A 171 7.49 -1.00 -7.14
CA LEU A 171 6.88 0.16 -6.48
C LEU A 171 5.45 -0.13 -6.00
N GLY A 172 4.70 -1.00 -6.68
CA GLY A 172 3.38 -1.44 -6.24
C GLY A 172 3.37 -2.33 -5.00
N VAL A 173 4.46 -3.08 -4.75
CA VAL A 173 4.52 -4.08 -3.69
C VAL A 173 4.35 -3.47 -2.30
N PRO A 174 5.10 -2.44 -1.87
CA PRO A 174 4.90 -1.83 -0.56
C PRO A 174 3.46 -1.37 -0.30
N TYR A 175 2.78 -0.84 -1.32
CA TYR A 175 1.40 -0.38 -1.19
C TYR A 175 0.41 -1.52 -0.98
N GLY A 176 0.61 -2.65 -1.66
CA GLY A 176 -0.27 -3.82 -1.60
C GLY A 176 0.10 -4.85 -0.53
N HIS A 177 1.35 -4.83 -0.05
CA HIS A 177 1.84 -5.89 0.82
C HIS A 177 1.10 -5.90 2.16
N ARG A 178 0.56 -7.07 2.57
CA ARG A 178 -0.26 -7.18 3.79
C ARG A 178 0.50 -6.78 5.06
N SER A 179 1.78 -7.13 5.13
CA SER A 179 2.71 -6.78 6.20
C SER A 179 3.40 -5.42 6.06
N VAL A 180 2.84 -4.47 5.30
CA VAL A 180 3.29 -3.06 5.29
C VAL A 180 2.08 -2.20 5.67
N THR A 181 2.26 -1.14 6.45
CA THR A 181 1.17 -0.17 6.68
C THR A 181 1.21 0.90 5.60
N ALA A 182 0.16 0.97 4.77
CA ALA A 182 0.09 1.96 3.70
C ALA A 182 -0.71 3.18 4.15
N VAL A 183 -0.17 4.38 3.92
CA VAL A 183 -0.74 5.64 4.38
C VAL A 183 -1.04 6.52 3.19
N ARG A 184 -2.31 6.90 3.02
CA ARG A 184 -2.73 7.88 2.01
C ARG A 184 -2.90 9.25 2.65
N LEU A 185 -2.06 10.20 2.27
CA LEU A 185 -2.21 11.62 2.62
C LEU A 185 -2.97 12.31 1.48
N VAL A 186 -4.30 12.36 1.59
CA VAL A 186 -5.18 12.76 0.48
C VAL A 186 -5.51 14.26 0.48
N GLY A 187 -5.24 14.95 1.58
CA GLY A 187 -5.39 16.40 1.69
C GLY A 187 -4.33 17.14 0.87
N VAL A 188 -4.63 18.36 0.43
CA VAL A 188 -3.69 19.26 -0.24
C VAL A 188 -3.77 20.66 0.39
N PRO A 189 -2.73 21.51 0.27
CA PRO A 189 -2.77 22.89 0.76
C PRO A 189 -3.96 23.66 0.21
N ALA A 190 -4.45 24.64 0.98
CA ALA A 190 -5.47 25.57 0.50
C ALA A 190 -4.97 26.29 -0.77
N GLY A 191 -5.79 26.26 -1.83
CA GLY A 191 -5.45 26.85 -3.13
C GLY A 191 -4.76 25.90 -4.12
N GLU A 192 -4.34 24.71 -3.69
CA GLU A 192 -3.89 23.67 -4.62
C GLU A 192 -5.08 23.14 -5.43
N ARG A 193 -5.06 23.38 -6.75
CA ARG A 193 -6.15 22.99 -7.65
C ARG A 193 -6.10 21.52 -7.98
N ARG A 194 -4.89 20.96 -8.14
CA ARG A 194 -4.69 19.56 -8.47
C ARG A 194 -4.81 18.78 -7.17
N THR A 195 -5.90 18.08 -6.95
CA THR A 195 -6.11 17.29 -5.72
C THR A 195 -5.53 15.89 -5.85
N TYR A 196 -5.56 15.11 -4.78
CA TYR A 196 -5.08 13.73 -4.78
C TYR A 196 -5.74 12.87 -5.87
N ASP A 197 -7.03 13.05 -6.14
CA ASP A 197 -7.74 12.30 -7.18
C ASP A 197 -7.50 12.80 -8.61
N ASP A 198 -6.82 13.95 -8.77
CA ASP A 198 -6.39 14.52 -10.05
C ASP A 198 -4.96 14.08 -10.43
N ARG A 199 -4.46 12.99 -9.83
CA ARG A 199 -3.15 12.39 -10.10
C ARG A 199 -3.28 10.94 -10.54
N GLY A 200 -2.46 10.54 -11.51
CA GLY A 200 -2.49 9.18 -12.06
C GLY A 200 -1.94 8.12 -11.10
N TRP A 201 -0.73 8.35 -10.58
CA TRP A 201 -0.07 7.44 -9.63
C TRP A 201 -0.90 7.17 -8.38
N THR A 202 -1.57 8.19 -7.83
CA THR A 202 -2.42 8.05 -6.64
C THR A 202 -3.63 7.14 -6.86
N LYS A 203 -4.10 6.98 -8.11
CA LYS A 203 -5.16 6.02 -8.47
C LYS A 203 -4.65 4.59 -8.35
N PHE A 204 -3.50 4.30 -8.96
CA PHE A 204 -2.83 3.01 -8.86
C PHE A 204 -2.60 2.63 -7.39
N GLU A 205 -1.98 3.54 -6.63
CA GLU A 205 -1.69 3.32 -5.21
C GLU A 205 -2.98 3.11 -4.41
N SER A 206 -4.00 3.95 -4.61
CA SER A 206 -5.27 3.82 -3.89
C SER A 206 -5.99 2.51 -4.15
N ASP A 207 -5.96 2.01 -5.38
CA ASP A 207 -6.57 0.73 -5.72
C ASP A 207 -5.87 -0.43 -5.01
N VAL A 208 -4.54 -0.46 -5.12
CA VAL A 208 -3.70 -1.50 -4.53
C VAL A 208 -3.80 -1.48 -2.99
N ILE A 209 -3.80 -0.28 -2.39
CA ILE A 209 -3.99 -0.11 -0.94
C ILE A 209 -5.39 -0.55 -0.51
N ALA A 210 -6.42 -0.24 -1.30
CA ALA A 210 -7.80 -0.57 -0.93
C ALA A 210 -8.09 -2.07 -1.05
N SER A 211 -7.38 -2.79 -1.92
CA SER A 211 -7.54 -4.23 -2.14
C SER A 211 -6.68 -5.11 -1.23
N LYS A 212 -5.70 -4.53 -0.51
CA LYS A 212 -4.82 -5.34 0.34
C LYS A 212 -5.58 -6.05 1.47
N PRO A 213 -5.26 -7.31 1.76
CA PRO A 213 -5.83 -8.01 2.90
C PRO A 213 -5.28 -7.45 4.22
N PRO A 214 -5.94 -7.71 5.37
CA PRO A 214 -5.38 -7.42 6.68
C PRO A 214 -4.03 -8.11 6.90
N ALA A 215 -3.16 -7.49 7.68
CA ALA A 215 -1.94 -8.14 8.13
C ALA A 215 -2.25 -9.24 9.17
N PRO A 216 -1.39 -10.26 9.33
CA PRO A 216 -1.56 -11.24 10.39
C PRO A 216 -1.36 -10.61 11.78
N GLY A 217 -2.12 -11.10 12.76
CA GLY A 217 -2.00 -10.73 14.17
C GLY A 217 -2.75 -9.46 14.60
N PRO A 218 -2.64 -9.09 15.89
CA PRO A 218 -3.37 -7.97 16.46
C PRO A 218 -3.07 -6.64 15.77
N GLY A 219 -4.14 -5.92 15.41
CA GLY A 219 -4.05 -4.62 14.73
C GLY A 219 -3.83 -4.69 13.22
N GLY A 220 -3.75 -5.89 12.63
CA GLY A 220 -3.48 -6.03 11.20
C GLY A 220 -4.52 -5.43 10.25
N TRP A 221 -5.75 -5.21 10.73
CA TRP A 221 -6.79 -4.48 9.99
C TRP A 221 -6.47 -2.99 9.78
N MET A 222 -5.52 -2.42 10.55
CA MET A 222 -5.05 -1.03 10.43
C MET A 222 -3.95 -0.83 9.38
N ASN A 223 -3.57 -1.87 8.63
CA ASN A 223 -2.49 -1.81 7.64
C ASN A 223 -2.79 -0.94 6.38
N ALA A 224 -3.94 -0.27 6.33
CA ALA A 224 -4.23 0.81 5.39
C ALA A 224 -4.86 1.98 6.13
N LEU A 225 -4.29 3.16 5.96
CA LEU A 225 -4.66 4.38 6.63
C LEU A 225 -4.96 5.46 5.59
N THR A 226 -5.98 6.28 5.84
CA THR A 226 -6.28 7.46 5.01
C THR A 226 -6.41 8.67 5.89
N CYS A 227 -5.57 9.67 5.63
CA CYS A 227 -5.54 10.94 6.34
C CYS A 227 -6.04 12.05 5.40
N SER A 228 -7.24 12.57 5.66
CA SER A 228 -7.95 13.46 4.74
C SER A 228 -7.93 14.93 5.12
N SER A 229 -7.95 15.27 6.42
CA SER A 229 -8.18 16.66 6.81
C SER A 229 -7.72 17.07 8.22
N SER A 230 -7.27 16.13 9.06
CA SER A 230 -6.84 16.47 10.42
C SER A 230 -5.67 15.64 10.90
N ILE A 231 -4.66 16.33 11.43
CA ILE A 231 -3.53 15.73 12.15
C ILE A 231 -3.95 15.08 13.49
N ARG A 232 -5.17 15.34 13.97
CA ARG A 232 -5.69 14.80 15.25
C ARG A 232 -6.48 13.50 15.08
N THR A 233 -6.69 13.05 13.85
CA THR A 233 -7.45 11.82 13.58
C THR A 233 -6.67 10.61 14.13
N SER A 234 -7.34 9.75 14.89
CA SER A 234 -6.71 8.53 15.42
C SER A 234 -6.45 7.49 14.34
N LEU A 235 -5.49 6.57 14.55
CA LEU A 235 -5.23 5.48 13.60
C LEU A 235 -6.45 4.58 13.35
N ASP A 236 -7.25 4.30 14.38
CA ASP A 236 -8.54 3.59 14.25
C ASP A 236 -9.49 4.31 13.29
N THR A 237 -9.56 5.64 13.38
CA THR A 237 -10.41 6.42 12.47
C THR A 237 -9.82 6.42 11.05
N MET A 238 -8.50 6.56 10.90
CA MET A 238 -7.83 6.53 9.60
C MET A 238 -7.96 5.17 8.89
N SER A 239 -8.02 4.08 9.66
CA SER A 239 -8.10 2.70 9.13
C SER A 239 -9.50 2.27 8.69
N LYS A 240 -10.55 3.00 9.09
CA LYS A 240 -11.92 2.86 8.58
C LYS A 240 -12.10 3.40 7.15
N CYS A 241 -11.00 3.53 6.41
CA CYS A 241 -11.03 3.91 5.01
C CYS A 241 -11.77 2.86 4.15
N ARG A 242 -12.43 3.31 3.08
CA ARG A 242 -13.10 2.39 2.15
C ARG A 242 -12.07 1.44 1.55
N ARG A 243 -12.26 0.15 1.83
CA ARG A 243 -11.59 -0.96 1.13
C ARG A 243 -12.47 -1.36 -0.05
N ARG A 244 -11.85 -1.88 -1.10
CA ARG A 244 -12.56 -2.40 -2.27
C ARG A 244 -11.72 -3.50 -2.93
N PRO A 245 -12.33 -4.43 -3.66
CA PRO A 245 -11.60 -5.35 -4.52
C PRO A 245 -10.66 -4.58 -5.46
N LEU A 246 -9.67 -5.26 -6.02
CA LEU A 246 -8.87 -4.64 -7.08
C LEU A 246 -9.73 -4.53 -8.35
N ALA A 247 -9.64 -3.44 -9.09
CA ALA A 247 -10.43 -3.29 -10.32
C ALA A 247 -9.79 -4.13 -11.43
N THR A 248 -10.60 -4.65 -12.36
CA THR A 248 -10.05 -5.27 -13.57
C THR A 248 -9.19 -4.25 -14.33
N PRO A 249 -8.17 -4.67 -15.11
CA PRO A 249 -7.37 -3.72 -15.90
C PRO A 249 -8.22 -2.87 -16.85
N SER A 250 -9.32 -3.42 -17.37
CA SER A 250 -10.27 -2.68 -18.20
C SER A 250 -11.03 -1.60 -17.41
N ARG A 251 -11.53 -1.94 -16.22
CA ARG A 251 -12.19 -0.97 -15.33
C ARG A 251 -11.23 0.10 -14.83
N PHE A 252 -10.00 -0.27 -14.47
CA PHE A 252 -8.94 0.67 -14.11
C PHE A 252 -8.71 1.71 -15.21
N ARG A 253 -8.57 1.27 -16.48
CA ARG A 253 -8.41 2.17 -17.63
C ARG A 253 -9.61 3.10 -17.82
N ALA A 254 -10.83 2.61 -17.63
CA ALA A 254 -12.04 3.43 -17.69
C ALA A 254 -12.07 4.50 -16.59
N GLU A 255 -11.80 4.12 -15.34
CA GLU A 255 -11.72 5.05 -14.21
C GLU A 255 -10.57 6.07 -14.35
N MET A 256 -9.44 5.67 -14.93
CA MET A 256 -8.32 6.55 -15.25
C MET A 256 -8.68 7.58 -16.32
N GLU A 257 -9.43 7.18 -17.35
CA GLU A 257 -9.92 8.09 -18.38
C GLU A 257 -10.95 9.08 -17.81
N GLU A 258 -11.80 8.64 -16.89
CA GLU A 258 -12.71 9.52 -16.16
C GLU A 258 -11.94 10.55 -15.30
N ARG A 259 -10.92 10.12 -14.56
CA ARG A 259 -10.00 11.02 -13.83
C ARG A 259 -9.34 12.02 -14.76
N ARG A 260 -8.90 11.58 -15.94
CA ARG A 260 -8.27 12.46 -16.94
C ARG A 260 -9.23 13.55 -17.39
N ARG A 261 -10.50 13.22 -17.68
CA ARG A 261 -11.52 14.20 -18.07
C ARG A 261 -11.74 15.25 -16.98
N ARG A 262 -11.91 14.82 -15.71
CA ARG A 262 -12.05 15.73 -14.57
C ARG A 262 -10.83 16.63 -14.35
N ALA A 263 -9.62 16.10 -14.52
CA ALA A 263 -8.39 16.87 -14.41
C ALA A 263 -8.32 17.97 -15.49
N VAL A 264 -8.67 17.64 -16.74
CA VAL A 264 -8.74 18.60 -17.86
C VAL A 264 -9.78 19.69 -17.59
N GLU A 265 -10.96 19.35 -17.08
CA GLU A 265 -12.00 20.33 -16.70
C GLU A 265 -11.53 21.30 -15.61
N LYS A 266 -10.67 20.84 -14.70
CA LYS A 266 -10.02 21.68 -13.67
C LYS A 266 -8.81 22.46 -14.18
N GLY A 267 -8.38 22.23 -15.42
CA GLY A 267 -7.18 22.84 -16.00
C GLY A 267 -5.87 22.33 -15.38
N VAL A 268 -5.84 21.06 -14.96
CA VAL A 268 -4.65 20.41 -14.38
C VAL A 268 -4.32 19.11 -15.12
N ASP A 269 -3.05 18.71 -15.09
CA ASP A 269 -2.60 17.47 -15.74
C ASP A 269 -2.75 16.26 -14.83
N LEU A 270 -3.31 15.16 -15.34
CA LEU A 270 -3.36 13.89 -14.61
C LEU A 270 -1.96 13.31 -14.39
N PHE A 271 -1.09 13.41 -15.39
CA PHE A 271 0.31 13.00 -15.36
C PHE A 271 1.20 14.16 -15.75
N THR A 272 2.27 14.38 -15.00
CA THR A 272 3.30 15.38 -15.32
C THR A 272 4.24 14.90 -16.44
N ASN A 273 4.27 13.60 -16.71
CA ASN A 273 5.01 12.97 -17.79
C ASN A 273 4.08 12.06 -18.61
N GLY A 274 3.95 12.34 -19.91
CA GLY A 274 3.02 11.60 -20.79
C GLY A 274 3.32 10.11 -20.96
N LYS A 275 4.57 9.67 -20.69
CA LYS A 275 4.94 8.23 -20.72
C LYS A 275 4.41 7.45 -19.53
N ASP A 276 4.10 8.13 -18.42
CA ASP A 276 3.68 7.48 -17.18
C ASP A 276 2.35 6.74 -17.35
N ARG A 277 1.46 7.19 -18.25
CA ARG A 277 0.15 6.56 -18.43
C ARG A 277 0.27 5.10 -18.88
N ALA A 278 0.94 4.87 -20.01
CA ALA A 278 1.07 3.52 -20.56
C ALA A 278 1.82 2.61 -19.58
N PHE A 279 2.91 3.14 -19.02
CA PHE A 279 3.70 2.43 -18.02
C PHE A 279 2.89 2.03 -16.77
N LEU A 280 2.04 2.93 -16.26
CA LEU A 280 1.20 2.66 -15.10
C LEU A 280 0.09 1.66 -15.40
N GLU A 281 -0.50 1.71 -16.59
CA GLU A 281 -1.51 0.74 -17.03
C GLU A 281 -0.90 -0.67 -17.14
N ASP A 282 0.33 -0.79 -17.65
CA ASP A 282 1.06 -2.06 -17.74
C ASP A 282 1.37 -2.63 -16.34
N ILE A 283 1.98 -1.82 -15.46
CA ILE A 283 2.28 -2.25 -14.08
C ILE A 283 1.01 -2.60 -13.30
N TYR A 284 -0.09 -1.89 -13.52
CA TYR A 284 -1.37 -2.24 -12.90
C TYR A 284 -1.87 -3.60 -13.37
N ALA A 285 -1.80 -3.89 -14.68
CA ALA A 285 -2.23 -5.17 -15.22
C ALA A 285 -1.38 -6.33 -14.66
N GLU A 286 -0.07 -6.15 -14.55
CA GLU A 286 0.84 -7.12 -13.91
C GLU A 286 0.48 -7.30 -12.42
N THR A 287 0.26 -6.19 -11.70
CA THR A 287 -0.15 -6.22 -10.29
C THR A 287 -1.47 -6.97 -10.09
N PHE A 288 -2.45 -6.70 -10.95
CA PHE A 288 -3.74 -7.38 -10.92
C PHE A 288 -3.59 -8.88 -11.18
N ALA A 289 -2.81 -9.26 -12.19
CA ALA A 289 -2.57 -10.67 -12.51
C ALA A 289 -1.92 -11.40 -11.32
N MET A 290 -0.86 -10.82 -10.75
CA MET A 290 -0.19 -11.39 -9.58
C MET A 290 -1.15 -11.59 -8.40
N VAL A 291 -1.98 -10.58 -8.07
CA VAL A 291 -2.96 -10.69 -6.98
C VAL A 291 -4.01 -11.75 -7.29
N ALA A 292 -4.58 -11.72 -8.50
CA ALA A 292 -5.66 -12.64 -8.89
C ALA A 292 -5.19 -14.11 -8.92
N GLU A 293 -3.97 -14.37 -9.40
CA GLU A 293 -3.41 -15.72 -9.53
C GLU A 293 -2.98 -16.33 -8.19
N SER A 294 -2.65 -15.50 -7.20
CA SER A 294 -2.11 -15.93 -5.91
C SER A 294 -3.12 -15.90 -4.76
N THR A 295 -4.30 -15.32 -4.96
CA THR A 295 -5.28 -15.15 -3.89
C THR A 295 -6.17 -16.38 -3.74
N VAL A 296 -6.08 -17.04 -2.58
CA VAL A 296 -6.95 -18.17 -2.21
C VAL A 296 -8.13 -17.75 -1.32
N VAL A 297 -7.96 -16.66 -0.55
CA VAL A 297 -8.98 -16.12 0.36
C VAL A 297 -9.18 -14.63 0.10
N LEU A 298 -10.42 -14.23 -0.20
CA LEU A 298 -10.85 -12.83 -0.24
C LEU A 298 -11.79 -12.54 0.93
N ASP A 299 -11.31 -11.76 1.90
CA ASP A 299 -12.11 -11.33 3.05
C ASP A 299 -12.46 -9.83 2.98
N PHE A 300 -13.68 -9.56 2.51
CA PHE A 300 -14.29 -8.25 2.50
C PHE A 300 -15.35 -8.07 3.59
N ARG A 301 -15.38 -8.89 4.64
CA ARG A 301 -16.39 -8.71 5.71
C ARG A 301 -16.28 -7.35 6.39
N GLY A 302 -17.42 -6.68 6.55
CA GLY A 302 -17.51 -5.39 7.24
C GLY A 302 -16.72 -4.27 6.56
N LYS A 303 -16.37 -4.41 5.27
CA LYS A 303 -15.50 -3.45 4.56
C LYS A 303 -16.26 -2.32 3.88
N SER A 304 -17.59 -2.33 3.94
CA SER A 304 -18.46 -1.31 3.34
C SER A 304 -18.19 -1.13 1.85
N ILE A 305 -17.99 -2.23 1.11
CA ILE A 305 -17.68 -2.17 -0.33
C ILE A 305 -18.87 -1.63 -1.15
N GLY A 306 -20.11 -1.81 -0.66
CA GLY A 306 -21.35 -1.38 -1.32
C GLY A 306 -21.58 -2.02 -2.69
N ASP A 307 -22.66 -1.64 -3.36
CA ASP A 307 -23.08 -2.25 -4.64
C ASP A 307 -22.00 -2.09 -5.73
N SER A 308 -21.45 -0.89 -5.88
CA SER A 308 -20.36 -0.65 -6.85
C SER A 308 -19.10 -1.51 -6.61
N GLY A 309 -18.87 -1.90 -5.35
CA GLY A 309 -17.76 -2.76 -4.96
C GLY A 309 -18.08 -4.23 -5.22
N VAL A 310 -19.34 -4.65 -5.13
CA VAL A 310 -19.81 -5.97 -5.55
C VAL A 310 -19.73 -6.11 -7.06
N ASP A 311 -20.14 -5.10 -7.84
CA ASP A 311 -19.98 -5.12 -9.30
C ASP A 311 -18.51 -5.30 -9.68
N GLN A 312 -17.63 -4.56 -9.01
CA GLN A 312 -16.18 -4.65 -9.23
C GLN A 312 -15.64 -6.03 -8.86
N LEU A 313 -16.12 -6.60 -7.76
CA LEU A 313 -15.75 -7.94 -7.33
C LEU A 313 -16.19 -8.96 -8.39
N SER A 314 -17.44 -8.90 -8.85
CA SER A 314 -17.99 -9.82 -9.85
C SER A 314 -17.19 -9.79 -11.16
N GLU A 315 -16.82 -8.61 -11.66
CA GLU A 315 -15.93 -8.49 -12.82
C GLU A 315 -14.54 -9.12 -12.57
N ALA A 316 -14.00 -8.96 -11.37
CA ALA A 316 -12.66 -9.43 -11.03
C ALA A 316 -12.63 -10.94 -10.80
N LEU A 317 -13.67 -11.53 -10.18
CA LEU A 317 -13.74 -12.93 -9.73
C LEU A 317 -13.43 -13.94 -10.83
N GLU A 318 -13.79 -13.65 -12.08
CA GLU A 318 -13.48 -14.51 -13.24
C GLU A 318 -11.98 -14.77 -13.43
N ARG A 319 -11.14 -13.89 -12.87
CA ARG A 319 -9.68 -13.97 -12.97
C ARG A 319 -9.01 -14.63 -11.76
N PHE A 320 -9.76 -14.85 -10.67
CA PHE A 320 -9.25 -15.46 -9.44
C PHE A 320 -9.34 -16.99 -9.52
N GLY A 321 -8.52 -17.60 -10.36
CA GLY A 321 -8.59 -19.03 -10.65
C GLY A 321 -8.25 -19.96 -9.47
N GLN A 322 -7.66 -19.43 -8.39
CA GLN A 322 -7.26 -20.18 -7.19
C GLN A 322 -8.12 -19.85 -5.96
N LEU A 323 -9.14 -19.00 -6.10
CA LEU A 323 -9.96 -18.55 -4.98
C LEU A 323 -10.81 -19.70 -4.44
N ALA A 324 -10.57 -20.09 -3.19
CA ALA A 324 -11.33 -21.11 -2.48
C ALA A 324 -12.37 -20.49 -1.54
N VAL A 325 -12.08 -19.32 -0.96
CA VAL A 325 -12.94 -18.71 0.07
C VAL A 325 -13.22 -17.24 -0.25
N LEU A 326 -14.51 -16.89 -0.36
CA LEU A 326 -14.98 -15.52 -0.51
C LEU A 326 -15.90 -15.13 0.65
N LEU A 327 -15.50 -14.12 1.43
CA LEU A 327 -16.26 -13.64 2.58
C LEU A 327 -16.70 -12.19 2.36
N VAL A 328 -18.00 -11.97 2.15
CA VAL A 328 -18.57 -10.64 1.79
C VAL A 328 -19.66 -10.15 2.75
N GLY A 329 -19.80 -10.75 3.93
CA GLY A 329 -20.82 -10.36 4.91
C GLY A 329 -20.66 -8.93 5.46
N GLY A 330 -21.77 -8.23 5.70
CA GLY A 330 -21.76 -6.92 6.39
C GLY A 330 -21.26 -5.74 5.55
N ASN A 331 -21.56 -5.73 4.25
CA ASN A 331 -21.02 -4.72 3.31
C ASN A 331 -21.98 -3.62 2.88
N GLY A 332 -23.20 -3.56 3.44
CA GLY A 332 -24.20 -2.57 3.03
C GLY A 332 -24.62 -2.72 1.56
N ILE A 333 -24.75 -3.97 1.11
CA ILE A 333 -25.20 -4.35 -0.23
C ILE A 333 -26.74 -4.29 -0.23
N THR A 334 -27.33 -3.69 -1.26
CA THR A 334 -28.79 -3.63 -1.40
C THR A 334 -29.33 -4.95 -1.96
N GLU A 335 -30.56 -5.33 -1.59
CA GLU A 335 -31.25 -6.43 -2.27
C GLU A 335 -31.62 -5.96 -3.68
N ALA A 336 -31.24 -6.75 -4.70
CA ALA A 336 -31.48 -6.47 -6.11
C ALA A 336 -32.93 -6.77 -6.53
#